data_AF-A0A9D7FIT8-F1
#
_entry.id   AF-A0A9D7FIT8-F1
#
_cell.length_a   1.000
_cell.length_b   1.000
_cell.length_c   1.000
_cell.angle_alpha   90.00
_cell.angle_beta   90.00
_cell.angle_gamma   90.00
#
_symmetry.space_group_name_H-M   'P 1'
#
loop_
_entity.id
_entity.type
_entity.pdbx_description
1 polymer ?
#
loop_
_entity_poly.entity_id
_entity_poly.type
_entity_poly.pdbx_seq_one_letter_code
_entity_poly.pdbx_strand_id
1 'polypeptide(L)'
;MTDERRHHARIAFHAPARLVLGERTLDVVVLDLSLKGALIRLPASTPLSAGASGMLHVRLNESEPSEQISMQIRVAHVQGPQAGLLCICIDIDSVTHLRRLLELNLGDPALLERELSALIAE
;
A
#
# COMPACT_ATOMS: atom_id res chain seq x y z
N MET A 1 -23.14 3.40 -11.08
CA MET A 1 -23.39 2.82 -9.75
C MET A 1 -22.14 2.08 -9.26
N THR A 2 -21.07 2.81 -8.92
CA THR A 2 -19.82 2.19 -8.45
C THR A 2 -19.12 3.15 -7.49
N ASP A 3 -19.75 3.40 -6.35
CA ASP A 3 -19.19 4.27 -5.30
C ASP A 3 -19.58 3.75 -3.92
N GLU A 4 -19.25 2.49 -3.62
CA GLU A 4 -19.79 1.81 -2.44
C GLU A 4 -18.76 1.15 -1.53
N ARG A 5 -17.43 1.26 -1.74
CA ARG A 5 -16.45 0.58 -0.85
C ARG A 5 -15.07 1.26 -0.74
N ARG A 6 -15.03 2.58 -0.60
CA ARG A 6 -13.77 3.26 -0.20
C ARG A 6 -13.97 3.90 1.16
N HIS A 7 -14.02 3.06 2.20
CA HIS A 7 -14.14 3.48 3.60
C HIS A 7 -12.81 4.00 4.18
N HIS A 8 -11.70 3.82 3.45
CA HIS A 8 -10.36 4.20 3.94
C HIS A 8 -9.71 5.25 3.06
N ALA A 9 -9.22 6.30 3.70
CA ALA A 9 -8.41 7.36 3.16
C ALA A 9 -7.17 6.78 2.48
N ARG A 10 -6.99 7.24 1.24
CA ARG A 10 -5.79 6.99 0.44
C ARG A 10 -5.06 8.29 0.27
N ILE A 11 -3.75 8.22 0.40
CA ILE A 11 -2.86 9.35 0.16
C ILE A 11 -2.05 9.06 -1.09
N ALA A 12 -1.88 10.10 -1.93
CA ALA A 12 -0.99 10.00 -3.06
C ALA A 12 0.45 9.91 -2.55
N PHE A 13 1.15 8.84 -2.88
CA PHE A 13 2.51 8.61 -2.42
C PHE A 13 3.33 7.96 -3.53
N HIS A 14 4.11 8.79 -4.20
CA HIS A 14 4.95 8.38 -5.33
C HIS A 14 6.32 7.95 -4.84
N ALA A 15 6.47 6.65 -4.57
CA ALA A 15 7.72 6.11 -4.05
C ALA A 15 8.11 4.79 -4.74
N PRO A 16 9.42 4.53 -4.91
CA PRO A 16 9.89 3.24 -5.36
C PRO A 16 9.59 2.17 -4.32
N ALA A 17 9.16 1.00 -4.80
CA ALA A 17 8.87 -0.14 -3.96
C ALA A 17 9.30 -1.44 -4.65
N ARG A 18 9.43 -2.48 -3.83
CA ARG A 18 9.73 -3.83 -4.29
C ARG A 18 8.56 -4.74 -3.96
N LEU A 19 8.01 -5.39 -4.99
CA LEU A 19 6.95 -6.37 -4.87
C LEU A 19 7.55 -7.77 -5.01
N VAL A 20 7.40 -8.58 -3.96
CA VAL A 20 7.90 -9.97 -3.90
C VAL A 20 6.71 -10.92 -3.95
N LEU A 21 6.66 -11.79 -4.94
CA LEU A 21 5.59 -12.77 -5.20
C LEU A 21 6.20 -14.14 -5.45
N GLY A 22 6.24 -14.99 -4.43
CA GLY A 22 6.99 -16.25 -4.50
C GLY A 22 8.47 -15.97 -4.78
N GLU A 23 9.00 -16.53 -5.88
CA GLU A 23 10.39 -16.31 -6.31
C GLU A 23 10.58 -15.04 -7.17
N ARG A 24 9.50 -14.36 -7.54
CA ARG A 24 9.56 -13.17 -8.39
C ARG A 24 9.73 -11.92 -7.54
N THR A 25 10.68 -11.08 -7.92
CA THR A 25 10.84 -9.74 -7.37
C THR A 25 10.66 -8.72 -8.50
N LEU A 26 9.79 -7.74 -8.28
CA LEU A 26 9.46 -6.70 -9.25
C LEU A 26 9.72 -5.32 -8.61
N ASP A 27 10.50 -4.49 -9.30
CA ASP A 27 10.60 -3.08 -8.94
C ASP A 27 9.36 -2.35 -9.49
N VAL A 28 8.64 -1.70 -8.60
CA VAL A 28 7.35 -1.05 -8.88
C VAL A 28 7.36 0.35 -8.30
N VAL A 29 6.38 1.16 -8.69
CA VAL A 29 6.18 2.50 -8.11
C VAL A 29 4.83 2.52 -7.41
N VAL A 30 4.83 2.87 -6.13
CA VAL A 30 3.58 3.14 -5.41
C VAL A 30 3.00 4.45 -5.93
N LEU A 31 1.68 4.48 -6.14
CA LEU A 31 0.93 5.65 -6.58
C LEU A 31 0.08 6.21 -5.44
N ASP A 32 -0.55 5.31 -4.67
CA ASP A 32 -1.26 5.66 -3.44
C ASP A 32 -1.11 4.57 -2.37
N LEU A 33 -1.21 5.00 -1.11
CA LEU A 33 -1.19 4.14 0.07
C LEU A 33 -2.41 4.39 0.95
N SER A 34 -2.86 3.34 1.63
CA SER A 34 -3.86 3.35 2.69
C SER A 34 -3.55 2.23 3.69
N LEU A 35 -4.21 2.24 4.83
CA LEU A 35 -4.09 1.16 5.82
C LEU A 35 -4.59 -0.20 5.30
N LYS A 36 -5.54 -0.21 4.35
CA LYS A 36 -6.06 -1.44 3.73
C LYS A 36 -5.28 -1.87 2.49
N GLY A 37 -4.28 -1.12 2.03
CA GLY A 37 -3.51 -1.52 0.86
C GLY A 37 -2.95 -0.37 0.04
N ALA A 38 -2.50 -0.70 -1.17
CA ALA A 38 -1.73 0.20 -2.02
C ALA A 38 -2.17 0.11 -3.48
N LEU A 39 -2.04 1.19 -4.23
CA LEU A 39 -2.05 1.16 -5.69
C LEU A 39 -0.62 1.27 -6.20
N ILE A 40 -0.22 0.35 -7.07
CA ILE A 40 1.11 0.35 -7.68
C ILE A 40 1.04 0.45 -9.19
N ARG A 41 2.11 0.97 -9.78
CA ARG A 41 2.43 0.91 -11.20
C ARG A 41 3.46 -0.18 -11.43
N LEU A 42 3.12 -1.10 -12.33
CA LEU A 42 3.98 -2.18 -12.77
C LEU A 42 4.93 -1.69 -13.89
N PRO A 43 6.13 -2.27 -14.00
CA PRO A 43 6.95 -2.09 -15.19
C PRO A 43 6.23 -2.64 -16.42
N ALA A 44 6.52 -2.06 -17.59
CA ALA A 44 5.90 -2.44 -18.85
C ALA A 44 6.01 -3.96 -19.10
N SER A 45 4.93 -4.55 -19.62
CA SER A 45 4.87 -5.98 -19.97
C SER A 45 5.10 -6.96 -18.81
N THR A 46 4.88 -6.54 -17.57
CA THR A 46 4.99 -7.44 -16.40
C THR A 46 3.70 -8.26 -16.22
N PRO A 47 3.72 -9.59 -16.38
CA PRO A 47 2.54 -10.40 -16.09
C PRO A 47 2.32 -10.44 -14.58
N LEU A 48 1.15 -9.97 -14.15
CA LEU A 48 0.68 -10.05 -12.78
C LEU A 48 -0.77 -10.57 -12.78
N SER A 49 -1.04 -11.52 -11.90
CA SER A 49 -2.34 -12.18 -11.79
C SER A 49 -3.05 -11.73 -10.51
N ALA A 50 -4.34 -11.41 -10.62
CA ALA A 50 -5.18 -11.19 -9.45
C ALA A 50 -5.22 -12.46 -8.57
N GLY A 51 -5.31 -12.27 -7.25
CA GLY A 51 -5.29 -13.34 -6.26
C GLY A 51 -3.89 -13.76 -5.80
N ALA A 52 -2.82 -13.36 -6.49
CA ALA A 52 -1.46 -13.63 -6.05
C ALA A 52 -1.16 -12.93 -4.72
N SER A 53 -0.48 -13.61 -3.79
CA SER A 53 -0.09 -13.06 -2.50
C SER A 53 1.43 -12.93 -2.39
N GLY A 54 1.88 -11.99 -1.56
CA GLY A 54 3.30 -11.73 -1.38
C GLY A 54 3.58 -10.60 -0.43
N MET A 55 4.75 -9.96 -0.58
CA MET A 55 5.20 -8.84 0.24
C MET A 55 5.42 -7.60 -0.62
N LEU A 56 4.98 -6.44 -0.13
CA LEU A 56 5.33 -5.14 -0.69
C LEU A 56 6.25 -4.43 0.30
N HIS A 57 7.41 -3.98 -0.19
CA HIS A 57 8.36 -3.16 0.56
C HIS A 57 8.43 -1.78 -0.06
N VAL A 58 7.86 -0.79 0.63
CA VAL A 58 7.84 0.60 0.20
C VAL A 58 8.97 1.36 0.86
N ARG A 59 9.84 1.99 0.09
CA ARG A 59 10.94 2.80 0.63
C ARG A 59 10.41 4.17 1.02
N LEU A 60 10.66 4.58 2.26
CA LEU A 60 10.27 5.90 2.74
C LEU A 60 11.39 6.91 2.58
N ASN A 61 12.63 6.43 2.64
CA ASN A 61 13.82 7.24 2.56
C ASN A 61 14.83 6.55 1.62
N GLU A 62 15.42 7.33 0.71
CA GLU A 62 16.43 6.80 -0.22
C GLU A 62 17.79 6.59 0.46
N SER A 63 18.06 7.32 1.54
CA SER A 63 19.35 7.29 2.26
C SER A 63 19.41 6.23 3.35
N GLU A 64 18.27 5.80 3.89
CA GLU A 64 18.17 4.84 5.00
C GLU A 64 17.32 3.62 4.60
N PRO A 65 17.96 2.50 4.18
CA PRO A 65 17.24 1.31 3.72
C PRO A 65 16.39 0.61 4.79
N SER A 66 16.69 0.87 6.06
CA SER A 66 15.92 0.36 7.21
C SER A 66 14.56 1.05 7.34
N GLU A 67 14.41 2.27 6.80
CA GLU A 67 13.17 3.04 6.86
C GLU A 67 12.24 2.66 5.68
N GLN A 68 11.52 1.56 5.87
CA GLN A 68 10.59 1.02 4.87
C GLN A 68 9.29 0.52 5.50
N ILE A 69 8.21 0.57 4.73
CA ILE A 69 6.94 -0.10 5.07
C ILE A 69 6.95 -1.47 4.41
N SER A 70 6.88 -2.52 5.22
CA SER A 70 6.71 -3.90 4.78
C SER A 70 5.30 -4.36 5.07
N MET A 71 4.56 -4.79 4.03
CA MET A 71 3.21 -5.31 4.19
C MET A 71 3.03 -6.59 3.39
N GLN A 72 2.38 -7.57 4.01
CA GLN A 72 1.87 -8.74 3.32
C GLN A 72 0.63 -8.33 2.53
N ILE A 73 0.60 -8.68 1.25
CA ILE A 73 -0.44 -8.26 0.34
C ILE A 73 -1.06 -9.43 -0.41
N ARG A 74 -2.23 -9.15 -0.98
CA ARG A 74 -2.83 -9.92 -2.07
C ARG A 74 -3.18 -8.97 -3.21
N VAL A 75 -2.87 -9.35 -4.44
CA VAL A 75 -3.27 -8.60 -5.64
C VAL A 75 -4.78 -8.69 -5.78
N ALA A 76 -5.47 -7.57 -5.60
CA ALA A 76 -6.93 -7.52 -5.69
C ALA A 76 -7.40 -7.47 -7.14
N HIS A 77 -6.74 -6.65 -7.97
CA HIS A 77 -7.03 -6.54 -9.40
C HIS A 77 -5.82 -5.94 -10.14
N VAL A 78 -5.79 -6.16 -11.45
CA VAL A 78 -4.79 -5.58 -12.37
C VAL A 78 -5.54 -4.90 -13.50
N GLN A 79 -5.19 -3.65 -13.79
CA GLN A 79 -5.80 -2.82 -14.83
C GLN A 79 -4.70 -2.11 -15.62
N GLY A 80 -4.40 -2.60 -16.82
CA GLY A 80 -3.31 -2.07 -17.64
C GLY A 80 -1.98 -2.11 -16.88
N PRO A 81 -1.26 -0.96 -16.75
CA PRO A 81 0.01 -0.91 -16.02
C PRO A 81 -0.16 -0.75 -14.51
N GLN A 82 -1.37 -0.82 -13.97
CA GLN A 82 -1.64 -0.61 -12.54
C GLN A 82 -2.17 -1.88 -11.88
N ALA A 83 -1.84 -2.05 -10.60
CA ALA A 83 -2.39 -3.12 -9.79
C ALA A 83 -2.80 -2.61 -8.41
N GLY A 84 -4.02 -2.96 -8.00
CA GLY A 84 -4.52 -2.73 -6.66
C GLY A 84 -4.11 -3.87 -5.74
N LEU A 85 -3.48 -3.53 -4.62
CA LEU A 85 -3.03 -4.46 -3.60
C LEU A 85 -3.90 -4.30 -2.35
N LEU A 86 -4.32 -5.42 -1.78
CA LEU A 86 -4.99 -5.50 -0.49
C LEU A 86 -3.94 -5.86 0.57
N CYS A 87 -3.86 -5.08 1.63
CA CYS A 87 -3.07 -5.40 2.82
C CYS A 87 -3.74 -6.55 3.57
N ILE A 88 -2.96 -7.61 3.82
CA ILE A 88 -3.38 -8.78 4.58
C ILE A 88 -2.86 -8.67 6.02
N CYS A 89 -1.56 -8.39 6.16
CA CYS A 89 -0.90 -8.18 7.43
C CYS A 89 0.18 -7.10 7.27
N ILE A 90 0.45 -6.38 8.34
CA ILE A 90 1.50 -5.37 8.40
C ILE A 90 2.11 -5.44 9.81
N ASP A 91 3.43 -5.38 9.91
CA ASP A 91 4.10 -5.39 11.21
C ASP A 91 3.97 -4.03 11.93
N ILE A 92 4.26 -4.03 13.23
CA ILE A 92 4.04 -2.87 14.10
C ILE A 92 4.90 -1.66 13.71
N ASP A 93 6.12 -1.88 13.23
CA ASP A 93 7.02 -0.80 12.84
C ASP A 93 6.52 -0.19 11.53
N SER A 94 6.22 -1.04 10.55
CA SER A 94 5.65 -0.65 9.25
C SER A 94 4.32 0.10 9.37
N VAL A 95 3.40 -0.34 10.25
CA VAL A 95 2.12 0.36 10.45
C VAL A 95 2.32 1.68 11.18
N THR A 96 3.31 1.79 12.07
CA THR A 96 3.66 3.05 12.73
C THR A 96 4.18 4.06 11.72
N HIS A 97 5.06 3.63 10.81
CA HIS A 97 5.52 4.48 9.71
C HIS A 97 4.37 4.91 8.78
N LEU A 98 3.50 3.97 8.40
CA LEU A 98 2.33 4.27 7.56
C LEU A 98 1.38 5.26 8.24
N ARG A 99 1.11 5.07 9.53
CA ARG A 99 0.31 5.99 10.35
C ARG A 99 0.90 7.40 10.31
N ARG A 100 2.20 7.52 10.56
CA ARG A 100 2.88 8.83 10.53
C ARG A 100 2.78 9.48 9.15
N LEU A 101 2.93 8.70 8.10
CA LEU A 101 2.83 9.17 6.72
C LEU A 101 1.41 9.68 6.41
N LEU A 102 0.39 8.98 6.87
CA LEU A 102 -1.01 9.42 6.78
C LEU A 102 -1.27 10.70 7.59
N GLU A 103 -0.77 10.81 8.82
CA GLU A 103 -0.90 12.03 9.65
C GLU A 103 -0.36 13.26 8.93
N LEU A 104 0.85 13.13 8.38
CA LEU A 104 1.53 14.23 7.69
C LEU A 104 0.80 14.67 6.42
N ASN A 105 0.17 13.74 5.70
CA ASN A 105 -0.53 14.03 4.46
C ASN A 105 -1.99 14.48 4.67
N LEU A 106 -2.66 14.01 5.72
CA LEU A 106 -4.05 14.37 6.03
C LEU A 106 -4.15 15.72 6.74
N GLY A 107 -3.10 16.16 7.43
CA GLY A 107 -3.01 17.47 8.09
C GLY A 107 -3.89 17.64 9.34
N ASP A 108 -4.87 16.76 9.56
CA ASP A 108 -5.75 16.73 10.73
C ASP A 108 -5.71 15.35 11.41
N PRO A 109 -5.23 15.24 12.66
CA PRO A 109 -5.19 13.98 13.40
C PRO A 109 -6.58 13.35 13.62
N ALA A 110 -7.66 14.14 13.63
CA ALA A 110 -9.01 13.60 13.77
C ALA A 110 -9.45 12.77 12.55
N LEU A 111 -8.92 13.06 11.36
CA LEU A 111 -9.16 12.25 10.16
C LEU A 111 -8.49 10.88 10.26
N LEU A 112 -7.28 10.83 10.81
CA LEU A 112 -6.60 9.56 11.05
C LEU A 112 -7.34 8.70 12.09
N GLU A 113 -7.78 9.29 13.21
CA GLU A 113 -8.50 8.53 14.23
C GLU A 113 -9.80 7.91 13.70
N ARG A 114 -10.47 8.58 12.75
CA ARG A 114 -11.61 8.02 12.01
C ARG A 114 -11.21 6.83 11.15
N GLU A 115 -10.08 6.93 10.45
CA GLU A 115 -9.53 5.83 9.64
C GLU A 115 -9.21 4.59 10.48
N LEU A 116 -8.56 4.80 11.63
CA LEU A 116 -8.24 3.73 12.57
C LEU A 116 -9.51 3.11 13.16
N SER A 117 -10.50 3.93 13.51
CA SER A 117 -11.79 3.43 14.00
C SER A 117 -12.52 2.60 12.95
N ALA A 118 -12.49 3.02 11.68
CA ALA A 118 -13.09 2.28 10.57
C ALA A 118 -12.43 0.92 10.32
N LEU A 119 -11.14 0.75 10.65
CA LEU A 119 -10.45 -0.54 10.57
C LEU A 119 -10.89 -1.54 11.63
N ILE A 120 -11.21 -1.07 12.84
CA ILE A 120 -11.62 -1.91 13.98
C ILE A 120 -13.10 -2.30 13.87
N ALA A 121 -13.91 -1.47 13.21
CA ALA A 121 -15.34 -1.68 13.05
C ALA A 121 -15.73 -2.69 11.94
N GLU A 122 -14.74 -3.21 11.18
CA GLU A 122 -14.89 -4.28 10.18
C GLU A 122 -14.41 -5.63 10.70
#